data_AF-A0A2P4T8D6-F1
#
_entry.id   AF-A0A2P4T8D6-F1
#
_cell.length_a   1.000
_cell.length_b   1.000
_cell.length_c   1.000
_cell.angle_alpha   90.00
_cell.angle_beta   90.00
_cell.angle_gamma   90.00
#
_symmetry.space_group_name_H-M   'P 1'
#
loop_
_entity.id
_entity.type
_entity.pdbx_description
1 polymer ?
#
loop_
_entity_poly.entity_id
_entity_poly.type
_entity_poly.pdbx_seq_one_letter_code
_entity_poly.pdbx_strand_id
1 'polypeptide(L)'
;QIITKYVYGLLEKECHLKKVTLPVDATENEPKSFIFMSEDALTNPDKLLVLIHGNGVVRAGQWARRLIINEDLDSGTQIPYIKKAIEVSDSVYMYSSVCIGMCTNIRRTMNLKCCSILICILHFPL
;
A
#
# COMPACT_ATOMS: atom_id res chain seq x y z
N GLN A 1 -14.51 0.25 10.25
CA GLN A 1 -14.89 -1.19 10.31
C GLN A 1 -13.81 -1.95 11.08
N ILE A 2 -14.17 -2.95 11.89
CA ILE A 2 -13.23 -3.67 12.77
C ILE A 2 -12.11 -4.39 12.01
N ILE A 3 -12.45 -5.05 10.90
CA ILE A 3 -11.49 -5.74 10.01
C ILE A 3 -10.44 -4.76 9.49
N THR A 4 -10.85 -3.57 9.06
CA THR A 4 -9.90 -2.54 8.60
C THR A 4 -8.91 -2.13 9.67
N LYS A 5 -9.37 -1.92 10.91
CA LYS A 5 -8.47 -1.58 12.03
C LYS A 5 -7.50 -2.72 12.32
N TYR A 6 -7.99 -3.96 12.26
CA TYR A 6 -7.16 -5.14 12.49
C TYR A 6 -6.08 -5.30 11.41
N VAL A 7 -6.46 -5.24 10.12
CA VAL A 7 -5.51 -5.31 9.00
C VAL A 7 -4.48 -4.19 9.08
N TYR A 8 -4.87 -2.95 9.41
CA TYR A 8 -3.90 -1.86 9.58
C TYR A 8 -2.91 -2.14 10.71
N GLY A 9 -3.39 -2.69 11.83
CA GLY A 9 -2.52 -3.12 12.92
C GLY A 9 -1.52 -4.19 12.49
N LEU A 10 -1.90 -5.12 11.60
CA LEU A 10 -0.98 -6.12 11.05
C LEU A 10 0.06 -5.51 10.11
N LEU A 11 -0.34 -4.55 9.26
CA LEU A 11 0.58 -3.83 8.38
C LEU A 11 1.65 -3.07 9.17
N GLU A 12 1.25 -2.44 10.28
CA GLU A 12 2.19 -1.71 11.14
C GLU A 12 3.08 -2.63 11.97
N LYS A 13 2.50 -3.68 12.57
CA LYS A 13 3.20 -4.52 13.55
C LYS A 13 3.96 -5.68 12.93
N GLU A 14 3.37 -6.36 11.95
CA GLU A 14 3.95 -7.58 11.35
C GLU A 14 4.69 -7.30 10.05
N CYS A 15 4.31 -6.24 9.32
CA CYS A 15 4.98 -5.86 8.07
C CYS A 15 5.90 -4.64 8.24
N HIS A 16 5.98 -4.06 9.44
CA HIS A 16 6.81 -2.91 9.77
C HIS A 16 6.59 -1.69 8.85
N LEU A 17 5.36 -1.51 8.38
CA LEU A 17 5.00 -0.40 7.51
C LEU A 17 4.50 0.79 8.32
N LYS A 18 4.95 1.99 7.98
CA LYS A 18 4.44 3.25 8.55
C LYS A 18 3.31 3.79 7.70
N LYS A 19 2.26 4.30 8.37
CA LYS A 19 1.18 5.04 7.74
C LYS A 19 1.61 6.49 7.48
N VAL A 20 1.60 6.92 6.23
CA VAL A 20 2.01 8.28 5.81
C VAL A 20 0.85 8.99 5.13
N THR A 21 0.59 10.23 5.52
CA THR A 21 -0.43 11.08 4.89
C THR A 21 0.13 11.76 3.64
N LEU A 22 -0.65 11.76 2.57
CA LEU A 22 -0.31 12.38 1.28
C LEU A 22 -1.37 13.41 0.87
N PRO A 23 -0.98 14.49 0.16
CA PRO A 23 0.41 14.90 -0.07
C PRO A 23 1.08 15.37 1.24
N VAL A 24 2.41 15.24 1.31
CA VAL A 24 3.18 15.65 2.50
C VAL A 24 3.19 17.17 2.70
N ASP A 25 3.01 17.92 1.62
CA ASP A 25 2.95 19.38 1.53
C ASP A 25 1.50 19.90 1.37
N ALA A 26 0.50 19.10 1.75
CA ALA A 26 -0.90 19.43 1.55
C ALA A 26 -1.31 20.72 2.27
N THR A 27 -1.88 21.67 1.52
CA THR A 27 -2.53 22.86 2.08
C THR A 27 -3.81 22.49 2.84
N GLU A 28 -4.33 23.36 3.71
CA GLU A 28 -5.52 23.07 4.54
C GLU A 28 -6.74 22.63 3.72
N ASN A 29 -6.89 23.14 2.51
CA ASN A 29 -8.04 22.88 1.64
C ASN A 29 -7.80 21.75 0.62
N GLU A 30 -6.63 21.09 0.67
CA GLU A 30 -6.29 20.02 -0.27
C GLU A 30 -6.75 18.65 0.25
N PRO A 31 -7.35 17.79 -0.60
CA PRO A 31 -7.75 16.45 -0.20
C PRO A 31 -6.52 15.61 0.21
N LYS A 32 -6.55 15.11 1.45
CA LYS A 32 -5.52 14.23 2.00
C LYS A 32 -5.97 12.78 1.95
N SER A 33 -5.03 11.89 1.71
CA SER A 33 -5.21 10.44 1.93
C SER A 33 -3.98 9.88 2.64
N PHE A 34 -3.91 8.57 2.83
CA PHE A 34 -2.73 7.93 3.39
C PHE A 34 -2.31 6.70 2.60
N ILE A 35 -1.05 6.34 2.77
CA ILE A 35 -0.45 5.09 2.29
C ILE A 35 0.24 4.38 3.47
N PHE A 36 0.55 3.10 3.29
CA PHE A 36 1.48 2.38 4.16
C PHE A 36 2.76 2.15 3.38
N MET A 37 3.93 2.45 3.93
CA MET A 37 5.22 2.24 3.25
C MET A 37 6.29 1.84 4.26
N SER A 38 7.37 1.20 3.81
CA SER A 38 8.55 0.93 4.67
C SER A 38 9.28 2.22 5.06
N GLU A 39 10.20 2.13 6.02
CA GLU A 39 10.97 3.30 6.46
C GLU A 39 11.92 3.84 5.40
N ASP A 40 12.61 2.93 4.71
CA ASP A 40 13.62 3.16 3.68
C ASP A 40 13.02 3.58 2.33
N ALA A 41 11.70 3.81 2.30
CA ALA A 41 10.98 3.90 1.06
C ALA A 41 11.44 5.04 0.13
N LEU A 42 11.78 6.18 0.70
CA LEU A 42 12.16 7.35 -0.09
C LEU A 42 13.68 7.43 -0.30
N THR A 43 14.43 6.51 0.29
CA THR A 43 15.89 6.54 0.35
C THR A 43 16.56 5.41 -0.41
N ASN A 44 15.89 4.26 -0.58
CA ASN A 44 16.48 3.13 -1.30
C ASN A 44 16.35 3.30 -2.83
N PRO A 45 17.47 3.35 -3.58
CA PRO A 45 17.44 3.55 -5.04
C PRO A 45 17.21 2.26 -5.86
N ASP A 46 17.27 1.07 -5.27
CA ASP A 46 17.41 -0.19 -6.00
C ASP A 46 16.09 -0.71 -6.57
N LYS A 47 15.11 -1.02 -5.71
CA LYS A 47 13.86 -1.68 -6.11
C LYS A 47 12.69 -1.11 -5.35
N LEU A 48 11.61 -0.83 -6.08
CA LEU A 48 10.35 -0.34 -5.57
C LEU A 48 9.20 -1.25 -6.05
N LEU A 49 8.57 -1.98 -5.12
CA LEU A 49 7.32 -2.70 -5.37
C LEU A 49 6.14 -1.76 -5.13
N VAL A 50 5.18 -1.65 -6.05
CA VAL A 50 3.96 -0.87 -5.77
C VAL A 50 2.77 -1.80 -5.87
N LEU A 51 2.12 -2.06 -4.73
CA LEU A 51 0.84 -2.77 -4.69
C LEU A 51 -0.29 -1.76 -4.84
N ILE A 52 -1.22 -1.98 -5.74
CA ILE A 52 -2.39 -1.09 -5.92
C ILE A 52 -3.62 -1.96 -5.92
N HIS A 53 -4.56 -1.71 -5.02
CA HIS A 53 -5.86 -2.39 -5.06
C HIS A 53 -6.75 -1.73 -6.13
N GLY A 54 -7.67 -2.52 -6.69
CA GLY A 54 -8.63 -2.05 -7.70
C GLY A 54 -9.61 -1.00 -7.18
N ASN A 55 -10.47 -0.55 -8.09
CA ASN A 55 -11.55 0.40 -7.80
C ASN A 55 -12.69 -0.26 -6.99
N GLY A 56 -13.39 0.49 -6.13
CA GLY A 56 -14.52 0.02 -5.33
C GLY A 56 -14.39 0.31 -3.83
N VAL A 57 -15.22 -0.33 -3.00
CA VAL A 57 -15.23 -0.16 -1.53
C VAL A 57 -14.12 -1.00 -0.87
N VAL A 58 -12.93 -0.96 -1.45
CA VAL A 58 -11.75 -1.66 -0.93
C VAL A 58 -11.00 -0.72 0.03
N ARG A 59 -10.25 -1.29 0.95
CA ARG A 59 -9.45 -0.57 1.96
C ARG A 59 -8.01 -1.00 1.81
N ALA A 60 -7.10 -0.19 2.36
CA ALA A 60 -5.69 -0.51 2.29
C ALA A 60 -5.35 -1.89 2.81
N GLY A 61 -4.54 -2.62 2.03
CA GLY A 61 -4.13 -3.97 2.36
C GLY A 61 -5.18 -5.05 2.22
N GLN A 62 -6.36 -4.74 1.70
CA GLN A 62 -7.42 -5.73 1.55
C GLN A 62 -7.69 -5.96 0.06
N TRP A 63 -7.96 -7.21 -0.31
CA TRP A 63 -8.50 -7.55 -1.62
C TRP A 63 -10.02 -7.58 -1.57
N ALA A 64 -10.57 -8.34 -0.63
CA ALA A 64 -12.00 -8.44 -0.44
C ALA A 64 -12.33 -8.81 1.01
N ARG A 65 -13.26 -8.06 1.60
CA ARG A 65 -13.78 -8.39 2.93
C ARG A 65 -14.42 -9.78 2.97
N ARG A 66 -15.04 -10.22 1.87
CA ARG A 66 -15.67 -11.56 1.77
C ARG A 66 -14.65 -12.68 2.00
N LEU A 67 -13.47 -12.56 1.38
CA LEU A 67 -12.39 -13.54 1.53
C LEU A 67 -11.83 -13.52 2.96
N ILE A 68 -11.59 -12.33 3.55
CA ILE A 68 -11.11 -12.21 4.94
C ILE A 68 -12.04 -12.93 5.94
N ILE A 69 -13.36 -12.87 5.72
CA ILE A 69 -14.35 -13.45 6.64
C ILE A 69 -14.56 -14.94 6.35
N ASN A 70 -14.64 -15.34 5.08
CA ASN A 70 -15.10 -16.66 4.70
C ASN A 70 -13.95 -17.66 4.45
N GLU A 71 -12.75 -17.16 4.18
CA GLU A 71 -11.57 -17.97 3.87
C GLU A 71 -10.49 -17.69 4.91
N ASP A 72 -9.64 -16.69 4.68
CA ASP A 72 -8.57 -16.32 5.60
C ASP A 72 -7.99 -14.92 5.28
N LEU A 73 -7.02 -14.48 6.11
CA LEU A 73 -6.29 -13.24 5.88
C LEU A 73 -5.41 -13.30 4.64
N ASP A 74 -4.92 -14.47 4.26
CA ASP A 74 -3.91 -14.59 3.20
C ASP A 74 -4.54 -14.37 1.82
N SER A 75 -5.66 -15.04 1.56
CA SER A 75 -6.51 -14.83 0.38
C SER A 75 -7.16 -13.44 0.37
N GLY A 76 -7.51 -12.92 1.54
CA GLY A 76 -8.27 -11.67 1.68
C GLY A 76 -7.45 -10.39 1.71
N THR A 77 -6.12 -10.46 1.85
CA THR A 77 -5.25 -9.30 2.07
C THR A 77 -3.99 -9.29 1.24
N GLN A 78 -3.33 -8.14 1.19
CA GLN A 78 -2.04 -7.95 0.54
C GLN A 78 -0.86 -8.46 1.39
N ILE A 79 -1.11 -8.87 2.65
CA ILE A 79 -0.07 -9.19 3.64
C ILE A 79 0.89 -10.30 3.18
N PRO A 80 0.43 -11.43 2.60
CA PRO A 80 1.35 -12.47 2.15
C PRO A 80 2.35 -11.98 1.10
N TYR A 81 1.89 -11.13 0.18
CA TYR A 81 2.74 -10.55 -0.85
C TYR A 81 3.76 -9.58 -0.26
N ILE A 82 3.34 -8.79 0.74
CA ILE A 82 4.23 -7.87 1.46
C ILE A 82 5.30 -8.66 2.20
N LYS A 83 4.90 -9.65 3.01
CA LYS A 83 5.82 -10.54 3.73
C LYS A 83 6.79 -11.23 2.78
N LYS A 84 6.29 -11.75 1.66
CA LYS A 84 7.13 -12.43 0.68
C LYS A 84 8.14 -11.50 0.02
N ALA A 85 7.72 -10.28 -0.30
CA ALA A 85 8.62 -9.30 -0.85
C ALA A 85 9.69 -8.90 0.19
N ILE A 86 9.37 -8.90 1.50
CA ILE A 86 10.32 -8.54 2.58
C ILE A 86 11.38 -9.62 2.70
N GLU A 87 10.98 -10.90 2.54
CA GLU A 87 11.92 -12.02 2.50
C GLU A 87 12.87 -11.97 1.30
N VAL A 88 12.38 -11.53 0.14
CA VAL A 88 13.13 -11.57 -1.14
C VAL A 88 14.00 -10.32 -1.32
N SER A 89 13.61 -9.21 -0.70
CA SER A 89 14.26 -7.93 -0.80
C SER A 89 14.07 -7.15 0.49
N ASP A 90 15.13 -6.59 1.05
CA ASP A 90 15.10 -5.73 2.24
C ASP A 90 14.23 -4.45 2.08
N SER A 91 13.55 -4.28 0.95
CA SER A 91 12.79 -3.08 0.62
C SER A 91 11.46 -3.44 -0.02
N VAL A 92 10.42 -3.48 0.82
CA VAL A 92 9.04 -3.64 0.37
C VAL A 92 8.23 -2.42 0.65
N TYR A 93 7.58 -2.02 -0.41
CA TYR A 93 6.71 -0.90 -0.42
C TYR A 93 5.33 -1.45 -0.68
N MET A 94 4.50 -1.31 0.32
CA MET A 94 3.09 -1.36 0.06
C MET A 94 2.69 0.00 -0.50
N TYR A 95 1.71 0.02 -1.38
CA TYR A 95 0.96 1.22 -1.65
C TYR A 95 -0.49 0.86 -1.47
N SER A 96 -1.27 1.81 -1.01
CA SER A 96 -2.70 1.66 -1.09
C SER A 96 -3.28 3.04 -1.05
N SER A 97 -3.83 3.49 -2.16
CA SER A 97 -4.83 4.53 -2.09
C SER A 97 -6.07 4.12 -2.86
N VAL A 98 -7.19 4.54 -2.29
CA VAL A 98 -8.45 4.73 -2.99
C VAL A 98 -8.29 5.99 -3.86
N CYS A 99 -8.79 5.90 -5.09
CA CYS A 99 -9.03 6.96 -6.07
C CYS A 99 -7.87 7.44 -6.98
N ILE A 100 -8.24 7.50 -8.27
CA ILE A 100 -7.53 7.91 -9.48
C ILE A 100 -6.88 9.32 -9.40
N GLY A 101 -7.26 10.16 -8.43
CA GLY A 101 -6.71 11.51 -8.25
C GLY A 101 -5.33 11.60 -7.59
N MET A 102 -4.75 10.48 -7.14
CA MET A 102 -3.48 10.49 -6.37
C MET A 102 -2.22 10.20 -7.16
N CYS A 103 -2.28 9.75 -8.41
CA CYS A 103 -1.07 9.55 -9.23
C CYS A 103 -0.19 10.81 -9.30
N THR A 104 -0.81 11.99 -9.34
CA THR A 104 -0.14 13.30 -9.27
C THR A 104 0.53 13.55 -7.92
N ASN A 105 -0.16 13.28 -6.80
CA ASN A 105 0.38 13.49 -5.45
C ASN A 105 1.50 12.50 -5.10
N ILE A 106 1.46 11.29 -5.65
CA ILE A 106 2.56 10.31 -5.57
C ILE A 106 3.79 10.85 -6.29
N ARG A 107 3.65 11.28 -7.55
CA ARG A 107 4.79 11.85 -8.30
C ARG A 107 5.39 13.03 -7.57
N ARG A 108 4.55 13.87 -6.98
CA ARG A 108 4.95 15.04 -6.20
C ARG A 108 5.68 14.67 -4.91
N THR A 109 5.22 13.65 -4.19
CA THR A 109 5.80 13.23 -2.91
C THR A 109 7.05 12.37 -3.09
N MET A 110 7.03 11.43 -4.05
CA MET A 110 8.04 10.38 -4.13
C MET A 110 9.26 10.77 -4.96
N ASN A 111 9.24 11.88 -5.72
CA ASN A 111 10.36 12.38 -6.56
C ASN A 111 11.24 11.23 -7.09
N LEU A 112 10.59 10.23 -7.71
CA LEU A 112 11.10 8.86 -7.81
C LEU A 112 12.45 8.82 -8.55
N LYS A 113 13.54 8.68 -7.80
CA LYS A 113 14.90 8.46 -8.31
C LYS A 113 15.19 6.99 -8.66
N CYS A 114 14.25 6.09 -8.37
CA CYS A 114 14.42 4.65 -8.50
C CYS A 114 14.38 4.23 -9.98
N CYS A 115 15.49 3.68 -10.48
CA CYS A 115 15.66 3.32 -11.90
C CYS A 115 14.82 2.10 -12.33
N SER A 116 14.13 1.42 -11.42
CA SER A 116 13.37 0.19 -11.72
C SER A 116 12.10 0.11 -10.86
N ILE A 117 11.03 0.75 -11.33
CA ILE A 117 9.70 0.69 -10.69
C ILE A 117 8.96 -0.52 -11.25
N LEU A 118 8.66 -1.51 -10.40
CA LEU A 118 7.77 -2.61 -10.75
C LEU A 118 6.37 -2.33 -10.20
N ILE A 119 5.45 -1.91 -11.08
CA ILE A 119 4.04 -1.70 -10.72
C ILE A 119 3.29 -3.02 -10.92
N CYS A 120 2.97 -3.70 -9.82
CA CYS A 120 2.11 -4.88 -9.86
C CYS A 120 0.66 -4.44 -9.65
N ILE A 121 -0.06 -4.18 -10.76
CA ILE A 121 -1.52 -4.04 -10.72
C ILE A 121 -2.11 -5.45 -10.66
N LEU A 122 -2.32 -5.96 -9.45
CA LEU A 122 -3.05 -7.22 -9.27
C LEU A 122 -4.55 -6.93 -9.44
N HIS A 123 -5.02 -7.06 -10.68
CA HIS A 123 -6.46 -7.12 -10.97
C HIS A 123 -6.93 -8.54 -10.66
N PHE A 124 -7.61 -8.73 -9.53
CA PHE A 124 -8.38 -9.94 -9.31
C PHE A 124 -9.66 -9.85 -10.16
N PRO A 125 -9.95 -10.81 -11.06
CA PRO A 125 -11.28 -10.96 -11.61
C PRO A 125 -12.18 -11.42 -10.45
N LEU A 126 -13.16 -10.59 -10.09
CA LEU A 126 -14.25 -10.99 -9.19
C LEU A 126 -15.13 -12.06 -9.86
#